data_AF-A0A0F6W469-F1
#
_entry.id   AF-A0A0F6W469-F1
#
_cell.length_a   1.000
_cell.length_b   1.000
_cell.length_c   1.000
_cell.angle_alpha   90.00
_cell.angle_beta   90.00
_cell.angle_gamma   90.00
#
_symmetry.space_group_name_H-M   'P 1'
#
loop_
_entity.id
_entity.type
_entity.pdbx_description
1 polymer ?
#
loop_
_entity_poly.entity_id
_entity_poly.type
_entity_poly.pdbx_seq_one_letter_code
_entity_poly.pdbx_strand_id
1 'polypeptide(L)'
;MRYVALRIELAHRYRSDPLDALLTSLDGSSRRVPATREDVAEAIRLGERVARHWPVGSDTCLFRALARYALLHEAGHAPRFVMGIDEDDVAKGHAWVELAGVPFLEPRSPRFRRTLEHPPRA
;
A
#
# COMPACT_ATOMS: atom_id res chain seq x y z
N MET A 1 15.99 -2.49 6.45
CA MET A 1 15.04 -1.63 5.70
C MET A 1 13.65 -2.26 5.73
N ARG A 2 12.75 -1.85 6.66
CA ARG A 2 11.43 -2.49 6.90
C ARG A 2 10.56 -2.57 5.64
N TYR A 3 10.52 -1.51 4.83
CA TYR A 3 9.77 -1.47 3.57
C TYR A 3 10.11 -2.63 2.61
N VAL A 4 11.40 -2.90 2.41
CA VAL A 4 11.86 -3.96 1.50
C VAL A 4 11.47 -5.34 2.04
N ALA A 5 11.66 -5.56 3.35
CA ALA A 5 11.26 -6.82 4.00
C ALA A 5 9.75 -7.05 3.90
N LEU A 6 8.94 -6.02 4.17
CA LEU A 6 7.48 -6.06 4.02
C LEU A 6 7.08 -6.42 2.58
N ARG A 7 7.72 -5.82 1.58
CA ARG A 7 7.41 -6.12 0.18
C ARG A 7 7.63 -7.59 -0.18
N ILE A 8 8.74 -8.17 0.27
CA ILE A 8 9.05 -9.59 0.02
C ILE A 8 8.03 -10.48 0.74
N GLU A 9 7.73 -10.17 1.99
CA GLU A 9 6.73 -10.88 2.80
C GLU A 9 5.35 -10.85 2.14
N LEU A 10 4.88 -9.66 1.74
CA LEU A 10 3.58 -9.47 1.10
C LEU A 10 3.49 -10.17 -0.25
N ALA A 11 4.55 -10.15 -1.05
CA ALA A 11 4.60 -10.86 -2.33
C ALA A 11 4.53 -12.38 -2.14
N HIS A 12 5.11 -12.91 -1.06
CA HIS A 12 4.98 -14.33 -0.71
C HIS A 12 3.56 -14.65 -0.24
N ARG A 13 3.02 -13.89 0.71
CA ARG A 13 1.69 -14.12 1.29
C ARG A 13 0.57 -13.98 0.26
N TYR A 14 0.66 -13.03 -0.66
CA TYR A 14 -0.33 -12.87 -1.73
C TYR A 14 -0.46 -14.08 -2.67
N ARG A 15 0.53 -15.00 -2.69
CA ARG A 15 0.42 -16.25 -3.46
C ARG A 15 -0.49 -17.29 -2.80
N SER A 16 -0.70 -17.20 -1.49
CA SER A 16 -1.48 -18.16 -0.70
C SER A 16 -2.75 -17.57 -0.11
N ASP A 17 -2.75 -16.27 0.19
CA ASP A 17 -3.80 -15.60 0.95
C ASP A 17 -4.67 -14.74 0.01
N PRO A 18 -6.01 -14.80 0.13
CA PRO A 18 -6.88 -13.82 -0.50
C PRO A 18 -6.54 -12.38 -0.05
N LEU A 19 -6.69 -11.42 -0.96
CA LEU A 19 -6.34 -10.01 -0.68
C LEU A 19 -7.06 -9.45 0.56
N ASP A 20 -8.34 -9.75 0.74
CA ASP A 20 -9.11 -9.25 1.89
C ASP A 20 -8.59 -9.79 3.22
N ALA A 21 -8.19 -11.07 3.24
CA ALA A 21 -7.58 -11.69 4.41
C ALA A 21 -6.21 -11.07 4.72
N LEU A 22 -5.43 -10.76 3.67
CA LEU A 22 -4.16 -10.06 3.78
C LEU A 22 -4.36 -8.67 4.38
N LEU A 23 -5.27 -7.86 3.83
CA LEU A 23 -5.58 -6.52 4.32
C LEU A 23 -6.06 -6.54 5.78
N THR A 24 -6.99 -7.44 6.11
CA THR A 24 -7.47 -7.63 7.50
C THR A 24 -6.32 -7.97 8.46
N SER A 25 -5.35 -8.78 8.04
CA SER A 25 -4.18 -9.10 8.87
C SER A 25 -3.26 -7.89 9.10
N LEU A 26 -3.23 -6.95 8.15
CA LEU A 26 -2.43 -5.73 8.27
C LEU A 26 -3.07 -4.73 9.22
N ASP A 27 -4.40 -4.66 9.30
CA ASP A 27 -5.12 -3.82 10.26
C ASP A 27 -4.69 -4.12 11.71
N GLY A 28 -4.49 -5.40 12.03
CA GLY A 28 -4.11 -5.89 13.36
C GLY A 28 -2.63 -5.70 13.72
N SER A 29 -1.79 -5.29 12.78
CA SER A 29 -0.33 -5.16 12.98
C SER A 29 0.10 -3.85 13.66
N SER A 30 -0.85 -3.13 14.28
CA SER A 30 -0.63 -1.87 15.02
C SER A 30 0.34 -2.05 16.20
N ARG A 31 1.64 -2.09 15.92
CA ARG A 31 2.70 -2.05 16.92
C ARG A 31 4.00 -1.53 16.31
N ARG A 32 4.22 -0.22 16.43
CA ARG A 32 5.46 0.44 16.86
C ARG A 32 5.22 1.95 16.97
N VAL A 33 6.09 2.62 17.72
CA VAL A 33 6.08 4.05 18.08
C VAL A 33 5.30 4.94 17.09
N PRO A 34 4.28 5.70 17.54
CA PRO A 34 3.59 6.67 16.69
C PRO A 34 4.60 7.57 15.98
N ALA A 35 4.45 7.71 14.67
CA ALA A 35 5.33 8.52 13.83
C ALA A 35 4.51 9.59 13.10
N THR A 36 5.15 10.67 12.68
CA THR A 36 4.47 11.66 11.85
C THR A 36 4.26 11.11 10.43
N ARG A 37 3.29 11.69 9.72
CA ARG A 37 3.05 11.34 8.32
C ARG A 37 4.30 11.55 7.47
N GLU A 38 5.05 12.61 7.75
CA GLU A 38 6.29 12.99 7.07
C GLU A 38 7.39 11.95 7.30
N ASP A 39 7.59 11.49 8.55
CA ASP A 39 8.58 10.46 8.88
C ASP A 39 8.30 9.15 8.14
N VAL A 40 7.02 8.72 8.14
CA VAL A 40 6.59 7.51 7.42
C VAL A 40 6.80 7.69 5.91
N ALA A 41 6.48 8.86 5.37
CA ALA A 41 6.68 9.16 3.96
C ALA A 41 8.17 9.14 3.56
N GLU A 42 9.06 9.68 4.39
CA GLU A 42 10.50 9.63 4.15
C GLU A 42 11.03 8.20 4.18
N ALA A 43 10.66 7.42 5.20
CA ALA A 43 11.05 6.02 5.32
C ALA A 43 10.58 5.19 4.11
N ILE A 44 9.36 5.41 3.63
CA ILE A 44 8.82 4.77 2.42
C ILE A 44 9.62 5.18 1.18
N ARG A 45 9.89 6.48 0.98
CA ARG A 45 10.66 6.97 -0.19
C ARG A 45 12.07 6.40 -0.21
N LEU A 46 12.72 6.29 0.95
CA LEU A 46 14.02 5.63 1.08
C LEU A 46 13.89 4.13 0.75
N GLY A 47 12.85 3.47 1.28
CA GLY A 47 12.45 2.10 0.95
C GLY A 47 12.31 1.83 -0.54
N GLU A 48 11.53 2.66 -1.22
CA GLU A 48 11.27 2.58 -2.66
C GLU A 48 12.54 2.80 -3.48
N ARG A 49 13.39 3.76 -3.09
CA ARG A 49 14.70 3.97 -3.73
C ARG A 49 15.56 2.71 -3.69
N VAL A 50 15.66 2.05 -2.55
CA VAL A 50 16.46 0.83 -2.41
C VAL A 50 15.82 -0.34 -3.14
N ALA A 51 14.49 -0.49 -3.05
CA ALA A 51 13.77 -1.57 -3.72
C ALA A 51 13.91 -1.53 -5.25
N ARG A 52 14.01 -0.33 -5.86
CA ARG A 52 14.23 -0.18 -7.31
C ARG A 52 15.51 -0.84 -7.83
N HIS A 53 16.50 -1.04 -6.97
CA HIS A 53 17.77 -1.66 -7.34
C HIS A 53 17.80 -3.16 -7.01
N TRP A 54 16.70 -3.75 -6.54
CA TRP A 54 16.66 -5.13 -6.08
C TRP A 54 15.75 -5.99 -6.98
N PRO A 55 16.24 -7.10 -7.57
CA PRO A 55 15.48 -7.89 -8.54
C PRO A 55 14.42 -8.82 -7.92
N VAL A 56 14.28 -8.82 -6.59
CA VAL A 56 13.39 -9.74 -5.87
C VAL A 56 12.04 -9.06 -5.60
N GLY A 57 11.07 -9.35 -6.46
CA GLY A 57 9.66 -8.98 -6.28
C GLY A 57 9.13 -8.10 -7.41
N SER A 58 7.88 -8.31 -7.79
CA SER A 58 7.20 -7.48 -8.78
C SER A 58 7.02 -6.05 -8.24
N ASP A 59 7.59 -5.07 -8.94
CA ASP A 59 7.43 -3.64 -8.63
C ASP A 59 6.10 -3.07 -9.10
N THR A 60 5.02 -3.76 -8.72
CA THR A 60 3.67 -3.38 -9.11
C THR A 60 3.09 -2.37 -8.13
N CYS A 61 2.12 -1.58 -8.61
CA CYS A 61 1.32 -0.69 -7.79
C CYS A 61 0.70 -1.40 -6.57
N LEU A 62 0.30 -2.67 -6.71
CA LEU A 62 -0.27 -3.49 -5.64
C LEU A 62 0.66 -3.62 -4.43
N PHE A 63 1.87 -4.14 -4.61
CA PHE A 63 2.78 -4.37 -3.49
C PHE A 63 3.33 -3.07 -2.88
N ARG A 64 3.47 -2.02 -3.70
CA ARG A 64 3.78 -0.68 -3.22
C ARG A 64 2.66 -0.16 -2.31
N ALA A 65 1.40 -0.27 -2.74
CA ALA A 65 0.25 0.17 -1.96
C ALA A 65 0.08 -0.66 -0.67
N LEU A 66 0.24 -1.98 -0.71
CA LEU A 66 0.18 -2.84 0.48
C LEU A 66 1.28 -2.51 1.51
N ALA A 67 2.51 -2.29 1.06
CA ALA A 67 3.61 -1.91 1.95
C ALA A 67 3.38 -0.54 2.59
N ARG A 68 2.86 0.44 1.82
CA ARG A 68 2.47 1.76 2.34
C ARG A 68 1.34 1.64 3.36
N TYR A 69 0.32 0.84 3.06
CA TYR A 69 -0.83 0.58 3.94
C TYR A 69 -0.37 0.02 5.28
N ALA A 70 0.45 -1.04 5.24
CA ALA A 70 1.01 -1.67 6.44
C ALA A 70 1.83 -0.68 7.29
N LEU A 71 2.73 0.09 6.66
CA LEU A 71 3.58 1.05 7.38
C LEU A 71 2.79 2.20 7.99
N LEU A 72 1.73 2.68 7.32
CA LEU A 72 0.85 3.71 7.86
C LEU A 72 0.04 3.17 9.05
N HIS A 73 -0.47 1.94 8.96
CA HIS A 73 -1.12 1.28 10.10
C HIS A 73 -0.17 1.05 11.27
N GLU A 74 1.04 0.55 11.01
CA GLU A 74 2.08 0.35 12.04
C GLU A 74 2.41 1.65 12.78
N ALA A 75 2.37 2.79 12.08
CA ALA A 75 2.61 4.13 12.62
C ALA A 75 1.39 4.77 13.33
N GLY A 76 0.25 4.08 13.38
CA GLY A 76 -0.96 4.55 14.04
C GLY A 76 -1.82 5.51 13.20
N HIS A 77 -1.61 5.58 11.89
CA HIS A 77 -2.51 6.29 10.99
C HIS A 77 -3.71 5.40 10.62
N ALA A 78 -4.77 6.03 10.10
CA ALA A 78 -5.94 5.35 9.54
C ALA A 78 -5.92 5.42 8.00
N PRO A 79 -5.02 4.69 7.33
CA PRO A 79 -5.00 4.64 5.87
C PRO A 79 -6.22 3.89 5.33
N ARG A 80 -6.53 4.14 4.07
CA ARG A 80 -7.41 3.30 3.28
C ARG A 80 -6.66 2.75 2.08
N PHE A 81 -6.70 1.44 1.90
CA PHE A 81 -6.26 0.79 0.68
C PHE A 81 -7.36 0.90 -0.38
N VAL A 82 -6.99 1.28 -1.60
CA VAL A 82 -7.93 1.43 -2.72
C VAL A 82 -7.37 0.74 -3.96
N MET A 83 -8.23 0.01 -4.66
CA MET A 83 -7.99 -0.41 -6.04
C MET A 83 -9.01 0.21 -6.96
N GLY A 84 -8.59 0.44 -8.20
CA GLY A 84 -9.48 0.86 -9.26
C GLY A 84 -9.01 0.36 -10.61
N ILE A 85 -9.91 0.46 -11.58
CA ILE A 85 -9.65 0.13 -12.98
C ILE A 85 -9.85 1.37 -13.85
N ASP A 86 -9.10 1.45 -14.94
CA ASP A 86 -9.28 2.48 -15.95
C ASP A 86 -10.59 2.17 -16.69
N GLU A 87 -11.43 3.19 -16.91
CA GLU A 87 -12.73 3.03 -17.58
C GLU A 87 -12.55 2.85 -19.10
N ASP A 88 -11.50 3.43 -19.67
CA ASP A 88 -11.18 3.33 -21.09
C ASP A 88 -10.38 2.05 -21.41
N ASP A 89 -9.74 1.44 -20.40
CA ASP A 89 -8.95 0.22 -20.53
C ASP A 89 -9.01 -0.64 -19.26
N VAL A 90 -10.03 -1.49 -19.15
CA VAL A 90 -10.25 -2.33 -17.96
C VAL A 90 -9.10 -3.30 -17.63
N ALA A 91 -8.16 -3.52 -18.56
CA ALA A 91 -6.95 -4.30 -18.28
C ALA A 91 -5.93 -3.52 -17.44
N LYS A 92 -6.06 -2.18 -17.36
CA LYS A 92 -5.23 -1.32 -16.50
C LYS A 92 -5.88 -1.13 -15.15
N GLY A 93 -5.32 -1.83 -14.15
CA GLY A 93 -5.62 -1.61 -12.74
C GLY A 93 -4.59 -0.73 -12.05
N HIS A 94 -5.02 -0.01 -11.01
CA HIS A 94 -4.12 0.69 -10.09
C HIS A 94 -4.51 0.41 -8.65
N ALA A 95 -3.52 0.35 -7.77
CA ALA A 95 -3.69 0.26 -6.34
C ALA A 95 -2.95 1.43 -5.68
N TRP A 96 -3.60 2.09 -4.72
CA TRP A 96 -3.04 3.21 -3.97
C TRP A 96 -3.52 3.19 -2.53
N VAL A 97 -3.00 4.13 -1.74
CA VAL A 97 -3.43 4.36 -0.36
C VAL A 97 -3.94 5.79 -0.23
N GLU A 98 -5.02 6.00 0.51
CA GLU A 98 -5.54 7.32 0.87
C GLU A 98 -5.35 7.57 2.38
N LEU A 99 -5.06 8.82 2.75
CA LEU A 99 -5.18 9.33 4.12
C LEU A 99 -6.21 10.46 4.10
N ALA A 100 -7.26 10.36 4.92
CA ALA A 100 -8.38 11.32 4.92
C ALA A 100 -8.93 11.59 3.50
N GLY A 101 -9.02 10.55 2.66
CA GLY A 101 -9.51 10.62 1.28
C GLY A 101 -8.51 11.19 0.26
N VAL A 102 -7.28 11.52 0.67
CA VAL A 102 -6.24 12.07 -0.21
C VAL A 102 -5.23 10.99 -0.58
N PRO A 103 -4.94 10.75 -1.88
CA PRO A 103 -3.91 9.81 -2.31
C PRO A 103 -2.54 10.10 -1.68
N PHE A 104 -1.94 9.08 -1.09
CA PHE A 104 -0.67 9.16 -0.37
C PHE A 104 0.49 8.66 -1.23
N LEU A 105 1.49 9.52 -1.43
CA LEU A 105 2.69 9.24 -2.25
C LEU A 105 2.38 8.79 -3.69
N GLU A 106 1.29 9.32 -4.25
CA GLU A 106 0.96 9.19 -5.65
C GLU A 106 1.45 10.44 -6.42
N PRO A 107 2.12 10.28 -7.58
CA PRO A 107 2.64 11.41 -8.35
C PRO A 107 1.52 12.29 -8.93
N ARG A 108 0.34 11.72 -9.13
CA ARG A 108 -0.89 12.38 -9.59
C ARG A 108 -2.08 11.70 -8.94
N SER A 109 -3.17 12.42 -8.77
CA SER A 109 -4.43 11.82 -8.34
C SER A 109 -4.87 10.74 -9.35
N PRO A 110 -5.05 9.48 -8.91
CA PRO A 110 -5.48 8.40 -9.79
C PRO A 110 -6.86 8.70 -10.39
N ARG A 111 -7.00 8.58 -11.71
CA ARG A 111 -8.27 8.68 -12.43
C ARG A 111 -8.79 7.28 -12.76
N PHE A 112 -9.03 6.49 -11.71
CA PHE A 112 -9.50 5.11 -11.83
C PHE A 112 -10.87 4.99 -11.17
N ARG A 113 -11.79 4.24 -11.78
CA ARG A 113 -13.04 3.87 -11.13
C ARG A 113 -12.70 2.91 -10.00
N ARG A 114 -13.06 3.27 -8.77
CA ARG A 114 -12.80 2.46 -7.57
C ARG A 114 -13.57 1.13 -7.66
N THR A 115 -12.90 0.04 -7.35
CA THR A 115 -13.46 -1.32 -7.39
C THR A 115 -13.34 -2.04 -6.05
N LEU A 116 -12.33 -1.68 -5.23
CA LEU A 116 -12.16 -2.20 -3.87
C LEU A 116 -11.65 -1.07 -2.97
N GLU A 117 -12.20 -1.01 -1.76
CA GLU A 117 -11.79 -0.09 -0.70
C GLU A 117 -11.73 -0.85 0.63
N HIS A 118 -10.63 -0.70 1.37
CA HIS A 118 -10.44 -1.32 2.68
C HIS A 118 -9.78 -0.33 3.67
N PRO A 119 -10.41 -0.04 4.82
CA PRO A 119 -11.79 -0.41 5.16
C PRO A 119 -12.81 0.28 4.24
N PRO A 120 -14.04 -0.26 4.10
CA PRO A 120 -15.08 0.31 3.24
C PRO A 120 -15.48 1.73 3.68
N ARG A 121 -16.02 2.53 2.75
CA ARG A 121 -16.68 3.82 3.10
C ARG A 121 -17.97 3.53 3.87
N ALA A 122 -18.19 4.29 4.93
CA ALA A 122 -19.49 4.38 5.61
C ALA A 122 -20.52 5.07 4.71
#